data_AF-A0A498JTK2-F1
#
_entry.id   AF-A0A498JTK2-F1
#
_cell.length_a   1.000
_cell.length_b   1.000
_cell.length_c   1.000
_cell.angle_alpha   90.00
_cell.angle_beta   90.00
_cell.angle_gamma   90.00
#
_symmetry.space_group_name_H-M   'P 1'
#
loop_
_entity.id
_entity.type
_entity.pdbx_description
1 polymer ?
#
loop_
_entity_poly.entity_id
_entity_poly.type
_entity_poly.pdbx_seq_one_letter_code
_entity_poly.pdbx_strand_id
1 'polypeptide(L)'
;MFLPFLNQINNLDDRKAYGTRAIFFLTSLGTLKPIAIELSLPPTKSGSASKQVLTPPVDATTNWLWQLGKAHVCSNDVGAHQLIHHWFSMEMKKIDKEIERRNVDSNLRNRCGAGVSPYELLMPSSKPVVTCRGVPNSITV
;
A
#
# COMPACT_ATOMS: atom_id res chain seq x y z
N MET A 1 -6.62 -0.16 5.77
CA MET A 1 -5.24 0.34 5.77
C MET A 1 -5.11 1.70 6.48
N PHE A 2 -5.88 2.73 6.10
CA PHE A 2 -5.69 4.09 6.65
C PHE A 2 -6.28 4.36 8.05
N LEU A 3 -7.21 3.52 8.52
CA LEU A 3 -7.98 3.74 9.75
C LEU A 3 -7.15 4.17 10.98
N PRO A 4 -5.96 3.57 11.26
CA PRO A 4 -5.13 3.97 12.41
C PRO A 4 -4.61 5.41 12.34
N PHE A 5 -4.45 5.97 11.14
CA PHE A 5 -3.83 7.28 10.92
C PHE A 5 -4.87 8.41 10.77
N LEU A 6 -6.15 8.07 10.58
CA LEU A 6 -7.20 9.06 10.28
C LEU A 6 -7.37 10.12 11.38
N ASN A 7 -7.21 9.75 12.65
CA ASN A 7 -7.26 10.71 13.75
C ASN A 7 -6.19 11.79 13.61
N GLN A 8 -4.95 11.39 13.28
CA GLN A 8 -3.84 12.33 13.10
C GLN A 8 -4.08 13.22 11.87
N ILE A 9 -4.54 12.64 10.77
CA ILE A 9 -4.81 13.37 9.52
C ILE A 9 -5.94 14.39 9.71
N ASN A 10 -7.01 14.00 10.41
CA ASN A 10 -8.20 14.84 10.63
C ASN A 10 -8.02 15.94 11.69
N ASN A 11 -6.96 15.84 12.50
CA ASN A 11 -6.55 16.87 13.46
C ASN A 11 -5.73 18.00 12.82
N LEU A 12 -5.32 17.85 11.56
CA LEU A 12 -4.66 18.93 10.81
C LEU A 12 -5.71 19.90 10.28
N ASP A 13 -5.37 21.19 10.26
CA ASP A 13 -6.26 22.23 9.76
C ASP A 13 -6.60 22.00 8.28
N ASP A 14 -7.87 22.23 7.95
CA ASP A 14 -8.45 22.09 6.60
C ASP A 14 -8.28 20.71 5.94
N ARG A 15 -8.14 19.64 6.74
CA ARG A 15 -8.04 18.26 6.22
C ARG A 15 -9.13 17.36 6.78
N LYS A 16 -9.75 16.60 5.89
CA LYS A 16 -10.70 15.53 6.22
C LYS A 16 -10.43 14.30 5.37
N ALA A 17 -10.26 13.17 6.02
CA ALA A 17 -9.99 11.88 5.44
C ALA A 17 -10.90 10.82 6.07
N TYR A 18 -11.28 9.86 5.24
CA TYR A 18 -12.07 8.70 5.61
C TYR A 18 -11.31 7.43 5.25
N GLY A 19 -11.48 6.40 6.04
CA GLY A 19 -11.04 5.05 5.69
C GLY A 19 -12.02 4.49 4.67
N THR A 20 -11.54 4.12 3.50
CA THR A 20 -12.39 3.64 2.40
C THR A 20 -12.33 2.13 2.25
N ARG A 21 -13.45 1.54 1.85
CA ARG A 21 -13.49 0.22 1.19
C ARG A 21 -14.37 0.35 -0.05
N ALA A 22 -13.89 -0.15 -1.18
CA ALA A 22 -14.66 -0.14 -2.42
C ALA A 22 -14.91 -1.58 -2.86
N ILE A 23 -16.17 -1.90 -3.18
CA ILE A 23 -16.58 -3.19 -3.71
C ILE A 23 -16.84 -3.02 -5.20
N PHE A 24 -16.22 -3.89 -5.99
CA PHE A 24 -16.37 -3.93 -7.44
C PHE A 24 -17.02 -5.25 -7.86
N PHE A 25 -17.81 -5.18 -8.92
CA PHE A 25 -18.39 -6.32 -9.61
C PHE A 25 -17.71 -6.49 -10.97
N LEU A 26 -17.17 -7.68 -11.24
CA LEU A 26 -16.61 -8.02 -12.54
C LEU A 26 -17.75 -8.36 -13.50
N THR A 27 -17.90 -7.55 -14.53
CA THR A 27 -18.93 -7.74 -15.57
C THR A 27 -18.49 -8.80 -16.59
N SER A 28 -19.45 -9.40 -17.31
CA SER A 28 -19.18 -10.33 -18.42
C SER A 28 -18.35 -9.70 -19.56
N LEU A 29 -18.35 -8.37 -19.66
CA LEU A 29 -17.51 -7.60 -20.59
C LEU A 29 -16.07 -7.41 -20.10
N GLY A 30 -15.68 -8.01 -18.97
CA GLY A 30 -14.33 -7.90 -18.41
C GLY A 30 -14.03 -6.59 -17.68
N THR A 31 -15.04 -5.74 -17.44
CA THR A 31 -14.88 -4.45 -16.74
C THR A 31 -15.25 -4.58 -15.26
N LEU A 32 -14.45 -3.99 -14.36
CA LEU A 32 -14.76 -3.85 -12.95
C LEU A 32 -15.67 -2.63 -12.71
N LYS A 33 -16.91 -2.88 -12.31
CA LYS A 33 -17.90 -1.84 -12.00
C LYS A 33 -17.97 -1.61 -10.49
N PRO A 34 -17.76 -0.39 -9.97
CA PRO A 34 -17.97 -0.12 -8.56
C PRO A 34 -19.45 -0.23 -8.20
N ILE A 35 -19.77 -0.96 -7.13
CA ILE A 35 -21.15 -1.21 -6.67
C ILE A 35 -21.44 -0.69 -5.27
N ALA A 36 -20.40 -0.50 -4.44
CA ALA A 36 -20.54 0.11 -3.12
C ALA A 36 -19.20 0.71 -2.66
N ILE A 37 -19.26 1.81 -1.91
CA ILE A 37 -18.11 2.43 -1.25
C ILE A 37 -18.47 2.66 0.22
N GLU A 38 -17.75 2.02 1.13
CA GLU A 38 -17.82 2.32 2.57
C GLU A 38 -16.84 3.45 2.90
N LEU A 39 -17.35 4.46 3.60
CA LEU A 39 -16.58 5.49 4.28
C LEU A 39 -16.64 5.22 5.78
N SER A 40 -15.48 5.19 6.42
CA SER A 40 -15.34 4.89 7.86
C SER A 40 -14.50 5.93 8.56
N LEU A 41 -14.91 6.29 9.77
CA LEU A 41 -14.14 7.10 10.71
C LEU A 41 -13.76 6.25 11.92
N PRO A 42 -12.62 6.54 12.56
CA PRO A 42 -12.24 5.88 13.80
C PRO A 42 -13.28 6.15 14.89
N PRO A 43 -13.40 5.27 15.90
CA PRO A 43 -14.29 5.48 17.03
C PRO A 43 -13.99 6.83 17.70
N THR A 44 -15.03 7.61 17.95
CA THR A 44 -14.90 8.82 18.78
C THR A 44 -14.84 8.43 20.26
N LYS A 45 -14.47 9.35 21.16
CA LYS A 45 -14.44 9.10 22.62
C LYS A 45 -15.78 8.61 23.20
N SER A 46 -16.88 8.77 22.46
CA SER A 46 -18.22 8.26 22.78
C SER A 46 -18.44 6.77 22.40
N GLY A 47 -17.43 6.10 21.84
CA GLY A 47 -17.42 4.66 21.54
C GLY A 47 -17.99 4.27 20.19
N SER A 48 -18.72 5.15 19.49
CA SER A 48 -19.30 4.82 18.19
C SER A 48 -18.34 5.13 17.02
N ALA A 49 -18.08 4.13 16.19
CA ALA A 49 -17.41 4.31 14.90
C ALA A 49 -18.46 4.69 13.84
N SER A 50 -18.27 5.83 13.18
CA SER A 50 -19.16 6.23 12.09
C SER A 50 -18.78 5.48 10.82
N LYS A 51 -19.74 4.78 10.23
CA LYS A 51 -19.61 4.10 8.93
C LYS A 51 -20.79 4.45 8.06
N GLN A 52 -20.52 4.78 6.81
CA GLN A 52 -21.54 5.09 5.81
C GLN A 52 -21.23 4.32 4.53
N VAL A 53 -22.23 3.66 3.97
CA VAL A 53 -22.13 2.98 2.68
C VAL A 53 -22.80 3.84 1.63
N LEU A 54 -22.05 4.11 0.56
CA LEU A 54 -22.49 4.83 -0.63
C LEU A 54 -22.70 3.82 -1.75
N THR A 55 -23.77 3.99 -2.52
CA THR A 55 -24.13 3.16 -3.66
C THR A 55 -24.27 4.03 -4.92
N PRO A 56 -24.20 3.44 -6.13
CA PRO A 56 -24.38 4.17 -7.37
C PRO A 56 -25.65 5.03 -7.35
N PRO A 57 -25.58 6.26 -7.89
CA PRO A 57 -26.59 7.27 -7.63
C PRO A 57 -27.91 6.97 -8.32
N VAL A 58 -29.00 7.38 -7.66
CA VAL A 58 -30.37 7.32 -8.16
C VAL A 58 -30.96 8.72 -8.39
N ASP A 59 -30.36 9.75 -7.80
CA ASP A 59 -30.75 11.17 -7.90
C ASP A 59 -29.53 12.11 -7.84
N ALA A 60 -29.75 13.43 -7.92
CA ALA A 60 -28.67 14.42 -7.90
C ALA A 60 -27.92 14.49 -6.55
N THR A 61 -28.62 14.27 -5.44
CA THR A 61 -28.03 14.27 -4.09
C THR A 61 -27.09 13.09 -3.92
N THR A 62 -27.54 11.88 -4.25
CA THR A 62 -26.72 10.67 -4.21
C THR A 62 -25.57 10.72 -5.23
N ASN A 63 -25.70 11.46 -6.33
CA ASN A 63 -24.61 11.64 -7.29
C ASN A 63 -23.41 12.36 -6.66
N TRP A 64 -23.60 13.49 -5.99
CA TRP A 64 -22.45 14.19 -5.40
C TRP A 64 -21.82 13.39 -4.27
N LEU A 65 -22.60 12.69 -3.43
CA LEU A 65 -22.04 11.77 -2.42
C LEU A 65 -21.23 10.67 -3.10
N TRP A 66 -21.73 10.10 -4.19
CA TRP A 66 -21.02 9.07 -4.94
C TRP A 66 -19.71 9.57 -5.54
N GLN A 67 -19.68 10.78 -6.11
CA GLN A 67 -18.44 11.40 -6.58
C GLN A 67 -17.46 11.64 -5.43
N LEU A 68 -17.93 12.12 -4.29
CA LEU A 68 -17.12 12.32 -3.09
C LEU A 68 -16.51 10.99 -2.60
N GLY A 69 -17.33 9.93 -2.56
CA GLY A 69 -16.88 8.58 -2.20
C GLY A 69 -15.75 8.08 -3.10
N LYS A 70 -15.90 8.24 -4.43
CA LYS A 70 -14.86 7.90 -5.40
C LYS A 70 -13.60 8.75 -5.20
N ALA A 71 -13.74 10.05 -4.95
CA ALA A 71 -12.61 10.94 -4.69
C ALA A 71 -11.78 10.44 -3.49
N HIS A 72 -12.43 10.10 -2.36
CA HIS A 72 -11.74 9.51 -1.21
C HIS A 72 -11.08 8.17 -1.51
N VAL A 73 -11.72 7.30 -2.29
CA VAL A 73 -11.12 6.02 -2.72
C VAL A 73 -9.84 6.28 -3.51
N CYS A 74 -9.88 7.19 -4.48
CA CYS A 74 -8.71 7.56 -5.29
C CYS A 74 -7.61 8.19 -4.42
N SER A 75 -7.94 9.10 -3.51
CA SER A 75 -6.95 9.71 -2.60
C SER A 75 -6.26 8.66 -1.71
N ASN A 76 -7.03 7.72 -1.16
CA ASN A 76 -6.48 6.65 -0.33
C ASN A 76 -5.61 5.68 -1.16
N ASP A 77 -6.05 5.31 -2.36
CA ASP A 77 -5.29 4.42 -3.24
C ASP A 77 -3.95 5.05 -3.66
N VAL A 78 -3.95 6.33 -4.07
CA VAL A 78 -2.73 7.07 -4.37
C VAL A 78 -1.82 7.15 -3.16
N GLY A 79 -2.36 7.43 -1.97
CA GLY A 79 -1.60 7.45 -0.73
C GLY A 79 -0.92 6.09 -0.44
N ALA A 80 -1.63 4.99 -0.61
CA ALA A 80 -1.10 3.65 -0.37
C ALA A 80 -0.03 3.31 -1.41
N HIS A 81 -0.33 3.57 -2.68
CA HIS A 81 0.60 3.34 -3.78
C HIS A 81 1.91 4.14 -3.60
N GLN A 82 1.83 5.42 -3.25
CA GLN A 82 3.02 6.27 -3.11
C GLN A 82 3.78 5.99 -1.82
N LEU A 83 3.10 5.99 -0.67
CA LEU A 83 3.78 5.88 0.62
C LEU A 83 4.24 4.47 0.93
N ILE A 84 3.47 3.46 0.53
CA ILE A 84 3.80 2.08 0.84
C ILE A 84 4.61 1.51 -0.31
N HIS A 85 4.04 1.43 -1.51
CA HIS A 85 4.71 0.72 -2.59
C HIS A 85 5.95 1.47 -3.10
N HIS A 86 5.82 2.76 -3.43
CA HIS A 86 6.96 3.51 -3.96
C HIS A 86 8.08 3.70 -2.92
N TRP A 87 7.77 4.21 -1.72
CA TRP A 87 8.82 4.41 -0.70
C TRP A 87 9.48 3.10 -0.28
N PHE A 88 8.71 2.06 0.05
CA PHE A 88 9.27 0.77 0.44
C PHE A 88 10.11 0.16 -0.69
N SER A 89 9.63 0.20 -1.93
CA SER A 89 10.40 -0.30 -3.08
C SER A 89 11.70 0.48 -3.27
N MET A 90 11.68 1.79 -3.05
CA MET A 90 12.90 2.62 -3.13
C MET A 90 13.89 2.28 -2.02
N GLU A 91 13.45 2.07 -0.78
CA GLU A 91 14.33 1.63 0.31
C GLU A 91 14.89 0.23 0.06
N MET A 92 14.07 -0.70 -0.43
CA MET A 92 14.54 -2.05 -0.82
C MET A 92 15.62 -1.97 -1.90
N LYS A 93 15.45 -1.09 -2.90
CA LYS A 93 16.49 -0.86 -3.94
C LYS A 93 17.78 -0.25 -3.37
N LYS A 94 17.69 0.60 -2.34
CA LYS A 94 18.89 1.13 -1.67
C LYS A 94 19.64 0.01 -0.94
N ILE A 95 18.91 -0.88 -0.26
CA ILE A 95 19.49 -2.05 0.42
C ILE A 95 20.15 -2.98 -0.58
N ASP A 96 19.49 -3.31 -1.70
CA ASP A 96 20.07 -4.11 -2.79
C ASP A 96 21.43 -3.55 -3.24
N LYS A 97 21.48 -2.24 -3.53
CA LYS A 97 22.72 -1.56 -3.95
C LYS A 97 23.82 -1.62 -2.88
N GLU A 98 23.46 -1.46 -1.61
CA GLU A 98 24.44 -1.52 -0.53
C GLU A 98 24.99 -2.94 -0.32
N ILE A 99 24.16 -3.98 -0.48
CA ILE A 99 24.61 -5.37 -0.44
C ILE A 99 25.53 -5.67 -1.62
N GLU A 100 25.17 -5.26 -2.83
CA GLU A 100 26.01 -5.41 -4.02
C GLU A 100 27.36 -4.71 -3.83
N ARG A 101 27.35 -3.47 -3.33
CA ARG A 101 28.57 -2.71 -3.02
C ARG A 101 29.46 -3.43 -2.00
N ARG A 102 28.89 -4.04 -0.96
CA ARG A 102 29.64 -4.80 0.05
C ARG A 102 30.15 -6.14 -0.46
N ASN A 103 29.43 -6.78 -1.38
CA ASN A 103 29.81 -8.06 -1.99
C ASN A 103 30.98 -7.93 -2.98
N VAL A 104 31.35 -6.71 -3.39
CA VAL A 104 32.53 -6.47 -4.23
C VAL A 104 33.71 -5.87 -3.46
N ASP A 105 33.51 -5.50 -2.18
CA ASP A 105 34.55 -4.88 -1.35
C ASP A 105 35.47 -5.94 -0.74
N SER A 106 36.69 -6.05 -1.29
CA SER A 106 37.71 -7.01 -0.85
C SER A 106 38.21 -6.80 0.57
N ASN A 107 37.97 -5.62 1.18
CA ASN A 107 38.32 -5.39 2.60
C ASN A 107 37.34 -6.09 3.55
N LEU A 108 36.15 -6.47 3.07
CA LEU A 108 35.14 -7.16 3.85
C LEU A 108 35.29 -8.68 3.69
N ARG A 109 35.44 -9.36 4.83
CA ARG A 109 35.59 -10.83 4.86
C ARG A 109 34.29 -11.56 4.52
N ASN A 110 34.44 -12.80 4.04
CA ASN A 110 33.37 -13.79 3.85
C ASN A 110 32.28 -13.39 2.82
N ARG A 111 32.63 -12.58 1.83
CA ARG A 111 31.71 -12.18 0.76
C ARG A 111 32.34 -11.95 -0.61
N CYS A 112 33.67 -12.05 -0.71
CA CYS A 112 34.46 -11.91 -1.95
C CYS A 112 35.57 -12.98 -1.98
N GLY A 113 35.89 -13.52 -3.17
CA GLY A 113 37.01 -14.44 -3.39
C GLY A 113 36.63 -15.83 -3.89
N ALA A 114 37.61 -16.60 -4.35
CA ALA A 114 37.38 -17.95 -4.88
C ALA A 114 36.82 -18.88 -3.78
N GLY A 115 35.67 -19.49 -4.04
CA GLY A 115 34.99 -20.39 -3.10
C GLY A 115 34.17 -19.68 -2.00
N VAL A 116 34.10 -18.36 -1.98
CA VAL A 116 33.30 -17.58 -1.02
C VAL A 116 32.03 -17.08 -1.70
N SER A 117 30.86 -17.53 -1.23
CA SER A 117 29.57 -17.08 -1.78
C SER A 117 29.26 -15.64 -1.33
N PRO A 118 28.89 -14.74 -2.24
CA PRO A 118 28.34 -13.44 -1.89
C PRO A 118 27.04 -13.55 -1.09
N TYR A 119 26.65 -12.48 -0.39
CA TYR A 119 25.42 -12.44 0.42
C TYR A 119 24.15 -12.23 -0.41
N GLU A 120 23.98 -13.06 -1.45
CA GLU A 120 22.83 -13.02 -2.35
C GLU A 120 21.52 -13.35 -1.63
N LEU A 121 21.54 -14.22 -0.61
CA LEU A 121 20.35 -14.59 0.16
C LEU A 121 19.70 -13.40 0.86
N LEU A 122 20.49 -12.39 1.21
CA LEU A 122 20.01 -11.16 1.86
C LEU A 122 19.44 -10.15 0.88
N MET A 123 19.56 -10.38 -0.44
CA MET A 123 19.03 -9.46 -1.45
C MET A 123 17.50 -9.45 -1.34
N PRO A 124 16.87 -8.30 -1.01
CA PRO A 124 15.42 -8.20 -0.95
C PRO A 124 14.70 -8.43 -2.28
N SER A 125 15.36 -8.21 -3.42
CA SER A 125 14.78 -8.47 -4.75
C SER A 125 15.38 -9.68 -5.46
N SER A 126 14.54 -10.38 -6.23
CA SER A 126 14.94 -11.50 -7.09
C SER A 126 14.38 -11.31 -8.51
N LYS A 127 15.08 -11.90 -9.48
CA LYS A 127 14.57 -12.00 -10.85
C LYS A 127 13.60 -13.19 -10.94
N PRO A 128 12.66 -13.21 -11.91
CA PRO A 128 11.78 -14.36 -12.14
C PRO A 128 12.56 -15.55 -12.72
N VAL A 129 13.35 -16.22 -11.87
CA VAL A 129 14.09 -17.49 -12.07
C VAL A 129 14.37 -18.06 -10.67
N VAL A 130 14.73 -19.34 -10.54
CA VAL A 130 15.32 -19.85 -9.30
C VAL A 130 16.61 -19.06 -9.02
N THR A 131 16.55 -18.20 -8.01
CA THR A 131 17.69 -17.45 -7.50
C THR A 131 17.88 -17.80 -6.02
N CYS A 132 19.12 -17.87 -5.55
CA CYS A 132 19.43 -17.94 -4.11
C CYS A 132 19.27 -16.57 -3.42
N ARG A 133 18.26 -15.78 -3.83
CA ARG A 133 17.94 -14.41 -3.37
C ARG A 133 16.51 -14.36 -2.84
N GLY A 134 16.23 -13.39 -1.98
CA GLY A 134 14.88 -13.07 -1.52
C GLY A 134 14.70 -13.30 -0.03
N VAL A 135 14.51 -12.21 0.70
CA VAL A 135 13.87 -12.24 2.03
C VAL A 135 12.36 -12.43 1.78
N PRO A 136 11.71 -13.50 2.28
CA PRO A 136 10.29 -13.70 2.05
C PRO A 136 9.48 -12.50 2.54
N ASN A 137 8.80 -11.79 1.65
CA ASN A 137 7.79 -10.80 2.01
C ASN A 137 6.53 -11.52 2.51
N SER A 138 6.59 -12.08 3.71
CA SER A 138 5.42 -12.66 4.37
C SER A 138 4.64 -11.54 5.05
N ILE A 139 3.68 -10.95 4.34
CA ILE A 139 2.55 -10.30 5.01
C ILE A 139 1.44 -11.33 5.14
N THR A 140 1.32 -11.95 6.31
CA THR A 140 0.10 -12.71 6.65
C THR A 140 -1.03 -11.70 6.78
N VAL A 141 -2.00 -11.77 5.87
CA VAL A 141 -3.26 -10.99 5.91
C VAL A 141 -4.32 -11.72 6.73
#